data_AF-A0A1A2REQ1-F1
#
_entry.id   AF-A0A1A2REQ1-F1
#
_cell.length_a   1.000
_cell.length_b   1.000
_cell.length_c   1.000
_cell.angle_alpha   90.00
_cell.angle_beta   90.00
_cell.angle_gamma   90.00
#
_symmetry.space_group_name_H-M   'P 1'
#
loop_
_entity.id
_entity.type
_entity.pdbx_description
1 polymer ?
#
loop_
_entity_poly.entity_id
_entity_poly.type
_entity_poly.pdbx_seq_one_letter_code
_entity_poly.pdbx_strand_id
1 'polypeptide(L)'
;MVDAGNHVRRTRSPKARVAPAHLGDTAWAIARYRSVAAARTGLDAAPMEQYDSHVVRTESGYICLWRGDEGFEAGDPERAGARHRLYLVSDGPWRYERNEGV
;
A
#
# COMPACT_ATOMS: atom_id res chain seq x y z
N MET A 1 -17.15 29.98 -19.15
CA MET A 1 -15.92 29.20 -19.38
C MET A 1 -15.44 28.77 -18.01
N VAL A 2 -15.75 27.54 -17.60
CA VAL A 2 -15.53 27.06 -16.23
C VAL A 2 -14.13 26.44 -16.15
N ASP A 3 -13.30 26.99 -15.27
CA ASP A 3 -12.05 26.37 -14.82
C ASP A 3 -12.40 25.41 -13.68
N ALA A 4 -12.29 24.11 -13.95
CA ALA A 4 -12.48 23.04 -12.97
C ALA A 4 -11.10 22.57 -12.49
N GLY A 5 -10.41 23.43 -11.73
CA GLY A 5 -9.22 23.07 -10.99
C GLY A 5 -9.55 22.04 -9.92
N ASN A 6 -9.30 20.77 -10.23
CA ASN A 6 -9.38 19.66 -9.28
C ASN A 6 -8.31 19.84 -8.19
N HIS A 7 -8.66 20.54 -7.10
CA HIS A 7 -7.81 20.66 -5.94
C HIS A 7 -7.83 19.34 -5.14
N VAL A 8 -6.97 18.40 -5.53
CA VAL A 8 -6.64 17.23 -4.70
C VAL A 8 -6.05 17.74 -3.39
N ARG A 9 -6.85 17.75 -2.31
CA ARG A 9 -6.35 18.04 -0.96
C ARG A 9 -5.39 16.93 -0.54
N ARG A 10 -4.10 17.23 -0.63
CA ARG A 10 -2.99 16.40 -0.18
C ARG A 10 -2.99 16.31 1.33
N THR A 11 -3.46 15.20 1.88
CA THR A 11 -3.25 14.88 3.29
C THR A 11 -2.05 13.94 3.35
N ARG A 12 -0.89 14.48 3.72
CA ARG A 12 0.32 13.68 3.94
C ARG A 12 0.07 12.84 5.19
N SER A 13 -0.36 11.60 5.01
CA SER A 13 -0.54 10.68 6.13
C SER A 13 0.82 10.42 6.79
N PRO A 14 0.89 10.35 8.13
CA PRO A 14 2.14 9.97 8.79
C PRO A 14 2.58 8.60 8.28
N LYS A 15 3.89 8.46 7.99
CA LYS A 15 4.49 7.21 7.52
C LYS A 15 4.17 6.09 8.49
N ALA A 16 3.19 5.26 8.14
CA ALA A 16 2.88 4.08 8.91
C ALA A 16 3.88 2.98 8.53
N ARG A 17 4.62 2.45 9.51
CA ARG A 17 5.31 1.17 9.33
C ARG A 17 4.23 0.09 9.31
N VAL A 18 3.67 -0.14 8.14
CA VAL A 18 2.70 -1.21 7.92
C VAL A 18 3.50 -2.38 7.38
N ALA A 19 3.57 -3.46 8.16
CA ALA A 19 3.93 -4.76 7.60
C ALA A 19 2.93 -5.06 6.46
N PRO A 20 3.35 -5.63 5.32
CA PRO A 20 2.48 -5.89 4.18
C PRO A 20 1.17 -6.52 4.65
N ALA A 21 0.08 -6.18 3.96
CA ALA A 21 -1.31 -6.34 4.34
C ALA A 21 -1.80 -7.78 4.62
N HIS A 22 -1.09 -8.59 5.38
CA HIS A 22 -1.47 -9.92 5.83
C HIS A 22 -1.15 -9.99 7.34
N LEU A 23 -2.06 -9.48 8.20
CA LEU A 23 -2.02 -9.79 9.64
C LEU A 23 -1.93 -11.31 9.89
N GLY A 24 -2.42 -12.12 8.93
CA GLY A 24 -2.22 -13.57 8.88
C GLY A 24 -0.76 -14.00 8.70
N ASP A 25 0.04 -13.31 7.91
CA ASP A 25 1.43 -13.69 7.63
C ASP A 25 2.34 -13.46 8.82
N THR A 26 2.12 -12.41 9.61
CA THR A 26 2.92 -12.21 10.82
C THR A 26 2.65 -13.32 11.84
N ALA A 27 1.37 -13.70 12.03
CA ALA A 27 0.99 -14.82 12.89
C ALA A 27 1.54 -16.18 12.38
N TRP A 28 1.48 -16.41 11.08
CA TRP A 28 2.07 -17.61 10.45
C TRP A 28 3.60 -17.62 10.56
N ALA A 29 4.25 -16.45 10.42
CA ALA A 29 5.69 -16.31 10.54
C ALA A 29 6.16 -16.59 11.98
N ILE A 30 5.51 -16.01 12.99
CA ILE A 30 5.87 -16.25 14.39
C ILE A 30 5.61 -17.71 14.83
N ALA A 31 4.59 -18.36 14.26
CA ALA A 31 4.26 -19.76 14.58
C ALA A 31 5.38 -20.75 14.18
N ARG A 32 6.32 -20.35 13.32
CA ARG A 32 7.49 -21.17 12.95
C ARG A 32 8.58 -21.20 14.03
N TYR A 33 8.55 -20.30 15.01
CA TYR A 33 9.57 -20.20 16.04
C TYR A 33 9.15 -20.93 17.32
N ARG A 34 10.12 -21.63 17.94
CA ARG A 34 9.88 -22.43 19.15
C ARG A 34 9.79 -21.61 20.44
N SER A 35 10.11 -20.32 20.41
CA SER A 35 10.04 -19.43 21.57
C SER A 35 9.88 -17.97 21.15
N VAL A 36 9.36 -17.15 22.07
CA VAL A 36 9.23 -15.70 21.89
C VAL A 36 10.59 -15.04 21.64
N ALA A 37 11.64 -15.49 22.34
CA ALA A 37 12.99 -14.97 22.15
C ALA A 37 13.52 -15.25 20.74
N ALA A 38 13.31 -16.48 20.23
CA ALA A 38 13.71 -16.85 18.87
C ALA A 38 12.90 -16.09 17.81
N ALA A 39 11.59 -15.90 18.03
CA ALA A 39 10.75 -15.10 17.14
C ALA A 39 11.22 -13.65 17.08
N ARG A 40 11.54 -13.04 18.23
CA ARG A 40 12.04 -11.65 18.28
C ARG A 40 13.35 -11.49 17.51
N THR A 41 14.35 -12.33 17.77
CA THR A 41 15.62 -12.29 17.04
C THR A 41 15.43 -12.53 15.54
N GLY A 42 14.55 -13.45 15.15
CA GLY A 42 14.27 -13.74 13.75
C GLY A 42 13.57 -12.60 13.02
N LEU A 43 12.58 -11.95 13.66
CA LEU A 43 11.87 -10.81 13.10
C LEU A 43 12.74 -9.56 13.02
N ASP A 44 13.59 -9.31 14.02
CA ASP A 44 14.53 -8.18 14.02
C ASP A 44 15.56 -8.30 12.87
N ALA A 45 15.93 -9.53 12.51
CA ALA A 45 16.86 -9.80 11.42
C ALA A 45 16.21 -9.88 10.03
N ALA A 46 14.88 -10.01 9.96
CA ALA A 46 14.18 -10.17 8.69
C ALA A 46 14.04 -8.82 7.95
N PRO A 47 14.34 -8.76 6.64
CA PRO A 47 14.06 -7.57 5.85
C PRO A 47 12.54 -7.37 5.77
N MET A 48 12.01 -6.43 6.54
CA MET A 48 10.60 -6.05 6.46
C MET A 48 10.44 -4.98 5.38
N GLU A 49 9.61 -5.26 4.37
CA GLU A 49 9.25 -4.28 3.36
C GLU A 49 8.52 -3.10 4.03
N GLN A 50 9.00 -1.88 3.78
CA GLN A 50 8.39 -0.67 4.29
C GLN A 50 7.43 -0.12 3.24
N TYR A 51 6.16 -0.01 3.60
CA TYR A 51 5.14 0.59 2.75
C TYR A 51 5.01 2.08 3.06
N ASP A 52 5.28 2.93 2.07
CA ASP A 52 4.86 4.34 2.09
C ASP A 52 3.60 4.43 1.22
N SER A 53 2.47 4.83 1.82
CA SER A 53 1.16 4.77 1.16
C SER A 53 0.74 6.16 0.71
N HIS A 54 0.60 6.35 -0.60
CA HIS A 54 -0.03 7.53 -1.17
C HIS A 54 -1.52 7.24 -1.38
N VAL A 55 -2.36 7.81 -0.51
CA VAL A 55 -3.82 7.60 -0.58
C VAL A 55 -4.44 8.67 -1.47
N VAL A 56 -5.05 8.23 -2.57
CA VAL A 56 -5.79 9.07 -3.51
C VAL A 56 -7.28 8.80 -3.34
N ARG A 57 -8.08 9.86 -3.24
CA ARG A 57 -9.54 9.76 -3.22
C ARG A 57 -10.07 9.79 -4.65
N THR A 58 -10.99 8.90 -4.97
CA THR A 58 -11.70 8.85 -6.25
C THR A 58 -13.21 8.94 -6.02
N GLU A 59 -14.00 9.01 -7.09
CA GLU A 59 -15.46 8.96 -7.00
C GLU A 59 -15.95 7.62 -6.44
N SER A 60 -15.23 6.54 -6.75
CA SER A 60 -15.60 5.17 -6.36
C SER A 60 -15.03 4.71 -5.01
N GLY A 61 -14.20 5.53 -4.35
CA GLY A 61 -13.59 5.22 -3.06
C GLY A 61 -12.17 5.77 -2.91
N TYR A 62 -11.23 4.91 -2.53
CA TYR A 62 -9.82 5.26 -2.35
C TYR A 62 -8.90 4.31 -3.11
N ILE A 63 -7.75 4.83 -3.51
CA ILE A 63 -6.66 4.06 -4.08
C ILE A 63 -5.41 4.33 -3.25
N CYS A 64 -4.82 3.29 -2.67
CA CYS A 64 -3.50 3.35 -2.06
C CYS A 64 -2.46 2.97 -3.10
N LEU A 65 -1.58 3.91 -3.45
CA LEU A 65 -0.43 3.67 -4.33
C LEU A 65 0.81 3.36 -3.48
N TRP A 66 1.60 2.39 -3.92
CA TRP A 66 2.86 1.98 -3.28
C TRP A 66 4.03 2.04 -4.26
N ARG A 67 5.25 2.07 -3.73
CA ARG A 67 6.48 2.10 -4.54
C ARG A 67 6.50 0.93 -5.51
N GLY A 68 6.81 1.21 -6.78
CA GLY A 68 6.68 0.24 -7.89
C GLY A 68 5.44 0.48 -8.75
N ASP A 69 4.50 1.30 -8.28
CA ASP A 69 3.42 1.82 -9.11
C ASP A 69 3.88 3.04 -9.92
N GLU A 70 3.53 3.10 -11.21
CA GLU A 70 3.88 4.22 -12.09
C GLU A 70 3.26 5.55 -11.63
N GLY A 71 2.11 5.48 -10.94
CA GLY A 71 1.44 6.62 -10.35
C GLY A 71 2.05 7.12 -9.04
N PHE A 72 2.95 6.35 -8.41
CA PHE A 72 3.35 6.55 -7.02
C PHE A 72 3.97 7.93 -6.76
N GLU A 73 5.05 8.28 -7.47
CA GLU A 73 5.80 9.50 -7.21
C GLU A 73 4.98 10.77 -7.55
N ALA A 74 4.08 10.68 -8.53
CA ALA A 74 3.18 11.78 -8.89
C ALA A 74 1.91 11.85 -8.02
N GLY A 75 1.55 10.75 -7.34
CA GLY A 75 0.25 10.60 -6.69
C GLY A 75 -0.91 10.58 -7.69
N ASP A 76 -0.66 10.09 -8.90
CA ASP A 76 -1.63 10.07 -10.00
C ASP A 76 -1.94 8.63 -10.42
N PRO A 77 -3.11 8.08 -10.03
CA PRO A 77 -3.46 6.68 -10.31
C PRO A 77 -3.68 6.40 -11.80
N GLU A 78 -3.92 7.43 -12.63
CA GLU A 78 -4.25 7.26 -14.05
C GLU A 78 -3.01 7.08 -14.94
N ARG A 79 -1.81 7.34 -14.42
CA ARG A 79 -0.56 7.12 -15.18
C ARG A 79 -0.45 5.67 -15.62
N ALA A 80 -0.34 5.44 -16.93
CA ALA A 80 -0.19 4.10 -17.52
C ALA A 80 1.19 3.52 -17.23
N GLY A 81 1.28 2.25 -16.82
CA GLY A 81 2.54 1.57 -16.55
C GLY A 81 2.40 0.50 -15.47
N ALA A 82 3.52 0.21 -14.78
CA ALA A 82 3.56 -0.74 -13.69
C ALA A 82 2.53 -0.40 -12.58
N ARG A 83 2.07 -1.44 -11.90
CA ARG A 83 1.03 -1.36 -10.87
C ARG A 83 1.56 -1.95 -9.58
N HIS A 84 1.33 -1.23 -8.50
CA HIS A 84 1.48 -1.71 -7.14
C HIS A 84 0.56 -0.90 -6.23
N ARG A 85 -0.72 -1.29 -6.19
CA ARG A 85 -1.79 -0.50 -5.61
C ARG A 85 -2.89 -1.34 -5.00
N LEU A 86 -3.66 -0.73 -4.11
CA LEU A 86 -4.88 -1.28 -3.53
C LEU A 86 -6.05 -0.35 -3.80
N TYR A 87 -7.09 -0.88 -4.44
CA TYR A 87 -8.39 -0.24 -4.62
C TYR A 87 -9.29 -0.59 -3.43
N LEU A 88 -9.75 0.45 -2.74
CA LEU A 88 -10.72 0.39 -1.66
C LEU A 88 -12.01 1.02 -2.18
N VAL A 89 -12.87 0.19 -2.77
CA VAL A 89 -14.17 0.63 -3.32
C VAL A 89 -15.16 0.81 -2.17
N SER A 90 -15.93 1.90 -2.18
CA SER A 90 -16.89 2.19 -1.09
C SER A 90 -17.95 1.09 -0.95
N ASP A 91 -18.41 0.53 -2.07
CA ASP A 91 -19.50 -0.45 -2.13
C ASP A 91 -19.11 -1.73 -2.90
N GLY A 92 -18.02 -2.39 -2.50
CA GLY A 92 -17.60 -3.62 -3.17
C GLY A 92 -16.36 -4.29 -2.59
N PRO A 93 -15.91 -5.40 -3.20
CA PRO A 93 -14.67 -6.04 -2.81
C PRO A 93 -13.48 -5.10 -3.06
N TRP A 94 -12.50 -5.14 -2.15
CA TRP A 94 -11.21 -4.52 -2.40
C TRP A 94 -10.47 -5.28 -3.51
N ARG A 95 -9.59 -4.57 -4.22
CA ARG A 95 -8.79 -5.17 -5.30
C ARG A 95 -7.34 -4.77 -5.17
N TYR A 96 -6.45 -5.74 -5.06
CA TYR A 96 -5.01 -5.53 -5.09
C TYR A 96 -4.48 -5.77 -6.51
N GLU A 97 -3.62 -4.88 -6.98
CA GLU A 97 -2.91 -5.03 -8.26
C GLU A 97 -1.41 -4.87 -8.04
N ARG A 98 -0.65 -5.90 -8.43
CA ARG A 98 0.79 -5.82 -8.58
C ARG A 98 1.19 -6.49 -9.89
N ASN A 99 1.91 -5.77 -10.74
CA ASN A 99 2.58 -6.34 -11.89
C ASN A 99 3.98 -5.75 -12.04
N GLU A 100 4.90 -6.57 -12.53
CA GLU A 100 6.20 -6.09 -13.01
C GLU A 100 5.93 -5.50 -14.40
N GLY A 101 6.27 -4.23 -14.61
CA GLY A 101 5.99 -3.52 -15.86
C GLY A 101 6.59 -4.25 -17.06
N VAL A 102 5.84 -4.34 -18.16
CA VAL A 102 6.30 -4.87 -19.46
C VAL A 102 7.19 -3.84 -20.16
#